data_AF-Q7NGF3-F1
#
_entry.id   AF-Q7NGF3-F1
#
_cell.length_a   1.000
_cell.length_b   1.000
_cell.length_c   1.000
_cell.angle_alpha   90.00
_cell.angle_beta   90.00
_cell.angle_gamma   90.00
#
_symmetry.space_group_name_H-M   'P 1'
#
loop_
_entity.id
_entity.type
_entity.pdbx_description
1 polymer ?
#
loop_
_entity_poly.entity_id
_entity_poly.type
_entity_poly.pdbx_seq_one_letter_code
_entity_poly.pdbx_strand_id
1 'polypeptide(L)' 'MQTVLERTPPGIVVVPSLAGVWGRPHTGRPPLEVQMAALQAAFPFVDSVSHFAYAWQEPELERERRTCSGH' A
#
# COMPACT_ATOMS: atom_id res chain seq x y z
N MET A 1 -21.46 6.28 -6.28
CA MET A 1 -20.05 6.06 -6.67
C MET A 1 -19.91 4.57 -6.96
N GLN A 2 -19.25 4.15 -8.05
CA GLN A 2 -19.10 2.71 -8.40
C GLN A 2 -17.70 2.22 -8.08
N THR A 3 -17.59 1.01 -7.53
CA THR A 3 -16.29 0.41 -7.16
C THR A 3 -15.68 -0.37 -8.33
N VAL A 4 -14.36 -0.58 -8.31
CA VAL A 4 -13.69 -1.45 -9.31
C VAL A 4 -14.26 -2.87 -9.26
N LEU A 5 -14.62 -3.33 -8.06
CA LEU A 5 -15.21 -4.64 -7.82
C LEU A 5 -16.56 -4.82 -8.53
N GLU A 6 -17.43 -3.81 -8.49
CA GLU A 6 -18.73 -3.82 -9.19
C GLU A 6 -18.60 -3.85 -10.72
N ARG A 7 -17.48 -3.38 -11.26
CA ARG A 7 -17.23 -3.28 -12.71
C ARG A 7 -16.39 -4.43 -13.25
N THR A 8 -15.90 -5.30 -12.39
CA THR A 8 -15.03 -6.40 -12.78
C THR A 8 -15.88 -7.56 -13.31
N PRO A 9 -15.65 -8.03 -14.55
CA PRO A 9 -16.33 -9.20 -15.06
C PRO A 9 -16.07 -10.45 -14.19
N PRO A 10 -17.00 -11.41 -14.13
CA PRO A 10 -16.76 -12.67 -13.45
C PRO A 10 -15.49 -13.36 -13.99
N GLY A 11 -14.69 -13.93 -13.08
CA GLY A 11 -13.45 -14.65 -13.42
C GLY A 11 -12.19 -13.78 -13.54
N ILE A 12 -12.28 -12.46 -13.31
CA ILE A 12 -11.11 -11.58 -13.23
C ILE A 12 -10.68 -11.43 -11.76
N VAL A 13 -9.38 -11.65 -11.51
CA VAL A 13 -8.77 -11.46 -10.20
C VAL A 13 -8.40 -9.99 -10.01
N VAL A 14 -8.86 -9.40 -8.91
CA VAL A 14 -8.52 -8.02 -8.52
C VAL A 14 -7.49 -8.06 -7.40
N VAL A 15 -6.30 -7.51 -7.67
CA VAL A 15 -5.22 -7.41 -6.70
C VAL A 15 -4.96 -5.93 -6.41
N PRO A 16 -5.37 -5.40 -5.25
CA PRO A 16 -5.13 -4.00 -4.92
C PRO A 16 -3.65 -3.76 -4.59
N SER A 17 -3.15 -2.60 -5.03
CA SER A 17 -1.83 -2.10 -4.69
C SER A 17 -1.90 -1.16 -3.50
N LEU A 18 -1.19 -1.46 -2.42
CA LEU A 18 -1.13 -0.62 -1.21
C LEU A 18 0.26 -0.01 -1.04
N ALA A 19 0.29 1.30 -0.81
CA ALA A 19 1.48 2.02 -0.37
C ALA A 19 1.36 2.28 1.14
N GLY A 20 2.40 1.92 1.88
CA GLY A 20 2.41 2.08 3.33
C GLY A 20 3.69 1.60 3.96
N VAL A 21 3.85 1.94 5.23
CA VAL A 21 4.99 1.54 6.05
C VAL A 21 4.50 0.64 7.17
N TRP A 22 5.27 -0.41 7.47
CA TRP A 22 4.96 -1.33 8.56
C TRP A 22 5.11 -0.66 9.92
N GLY A 23 4.20 -0.95 10.85
CA GLY A 23 4.33 -0.58 12.26
C GLY A 23 4.23 0.91 12.57
N ARG A 24 4.08 1.79 11.57
CA ARG A 24 3.93 3.22 11.78
C ARG A 24 3.00 3.88 10.76
N PRO A 25 2.21 4.88 11.19
CA PRO A 25 1.45 5.69 10.25
C PRO A 25 2.39 6.53 9.36
N HIS A 26 1.93 6.84 8.15
CA HIS A 26 2.67 7.68 7.21
C HIS A 26 1.69 8.56 6.42
N THR A 27 1.97 9.87 6.34
CA THR A 27 1.20 10.84 5.54
C THR A 27 -0.33 10.76 5.72
N GLY A 28 -0.79 10.62 6.97
CA GLY A 28 -2.22 10.53 7.28
C GLY A 28 -2.84 9.15 7.02
N ARG A 29 -2.04 8.14 6.69
CA ARG A 29 -2.47 6.74 6.51
C ARG A 29 -2.10 5.89 7.73
N PRO A 30 -2.94 4.90 8.12
CA PRO A 30 -2.59 3.91 9.13
C PRO A 30 -1.37 3.07 8.74
N PRO A 31 -0.75 2.35 9.69
CA PRO A 31 0.26 1.34 9.39
C PRO A 31 -0.21 0.34 8.31
N LEU A 32 0.72 -0.18 7.52
CA LEU A 32 0.42 -1.05 6.39
C LEU A 32 -0.43 -2.27 6.78
N GLU A 33 -0.07 -2.91 7.89
CA GLU A 33 -0.78 -4.08 8.42
C GLU A 33 -2.23 -3.77 8.81
N VAL A 34 -2.50 -2.54 9.28
CA VAL A 34 -3.85 -2.09 9.60
C VAL A 34 -4.65 -1.87 8.32
N GLN A 35 -4.02 -1.31 7.27
CA GLN A 35 -4.65 -1.16 5.96
C GLN A 35 -5.00 -2.52 5.34
N MET A 36 -4.10 -3.49 5.41
CA MET A 36 -4.34 -4.85 4.90
C MET A 36 -5.44 -5.57 5.69
N ALA A 37 -5.45 -5.45 7.03
CA ALA A 37 -6.49 -6.03 7.86
C ALA A 37 -7.89 -5.43 7.56
N ALA A 38 -7.96 -4.12 7.37
CA ALA A 38 -9.20 -3.44 6.99
C ALA A 38 -9.71 -3.88 5.61
N LEU A 39 -8.79 -4.05 4.64
CA LEU A 39 -9.12 -4.54 3.31
C LEU A 39 -9.68 -5.97 3.37
N GLN A 40 -9.02 -6.87 4.11
CA GLN A 40 -9.48 -8.25 4.30
C GLN A 40 -10.87 -8.31 4.95
N ALA A 41 -11.13 -7.45 5.93
CA ALA A 41 -12.43 -7.39 6.61
C ALA A 41 -13.55 -6.88 5.69
N ALA A 42 -13.27 -5.89 4.84
CA ALA A 42 -14.25 -5.33 3.92
C ALA A 42 -14.48 -6.21 2.67
N PHE A 43 -13.43 -6.89 2.20
CA PHE A 43 -13.46 -7.70 0.98
C PHE A 43 -12.75 -9.04 1.20
N PRO A 44 -13.41 -10.01 1.87
CA PRO A 44 -12.77 -11.28 2.25
C PRO A 44 -12.28 -12.13 1.09
N PHE A 45 -12.79 -11.87 -0.11
CA PHE A 45 -12.42 -12.55 -1.36
C PHE A 45 -11.17 -11.96 -2.02
N VAL A 46 -10.66 -10.81 -1.54
CA VAL A 46 -9.36 -10.29 -1.94
C VAL A 46 -8.32 -11.00 -1.09
N ASP A 47 -7.70 -12.03 -1.67
CA ASP A 47 -6.75 -12.92 -0.99
C ASP A 47 -5.28 -12.53 -1.21
N SER A 48 -5.04 -11.51 -2.01
CA SER A 48 -3.72 -11.06 -2.43
C SER A 48 -3.64 -9.55 -2.46
N VAL A 49 -2.50 -9.01 -2.04
CA VAL A 49 -2.20 -7.58 -2.05
C VAL A 49 -0.82 -7.40 -2.65
N SER A 50 -0.69 -6.46 -3.58
CA SER A 50 0.61 -6.02 -4.05
C SER A 50 1.10 -4.90 -3.12
N HIS A 51 2.17 -5.15 -2.36
CA HIS A 51 2.81 -4.10 -1.56
C HIS A 51 3.88 -3.41 -2.39
N PHE A 52 3.79 -2.08 -2.45
CA PHE A 52 4.78 -1.25 -3.10
C PHE A 52 5.47 -0.35 -2.07
N ALA A 53 6.77 -0.57 -1.87
CA ALA A 53 7.60 0.34 -1.08
C ALA A 53 8.13 1.47 -1.98
N TYR A 54 7.80 2.72 -1.66
CA TYR A 54 8.25 3.91 -2.39
C TYR A 54 9.79 3.96 -2.61
N ALA A 55 10.56 3.37 -1.69
CA ALA A 55 12.01 3.21 -1.79
C ALA A 55 12.51 2.42 -3.03
N TRP A 56 11.64 1.69 -3.74
CA TRP A 56 12.01 0.94 -4.96
C TRP A 56 11.82 1.74 -6.26
N GLN A 57 11.00 2.78 -6.27
CA GLN A 57 10.80 3.62 -7.48
C GLN A 57 11.75 4.82 -7.51
N GLU A 58 12.11 5.36 -6.34
CA GLU A 58 12.98 6.54 -6.24
C GLU A 58 14.10 6.31 -5.20
N PRO A 59 15.02 5.34 -5.45
CA PRO A 59 16.12 5.05 -4.53
C PRO A 59 17.06 6.26 -4.33
N GLU A 60 17.15 7.16 -5.31
CA GLU A 60 17.92 8.40 -5.22
C GLU A 60 17.34 9.40 -4.18
N LEU A 61 16.01 9.58 -4.12
CA LEU A 61 15.38 10.45 -3.12
C LEU A 61 15.48 9.87 -1.69
N GLU A 62 15.45 8.55 -1.55
CA GLU A 62 15.72 7.86 -0.27
C GLU A 62 17.19 8.10 0.17
N ARG A 63 18.13 8.19 -0.77
CA ARG A 63 19.55 8.48 -0.51
C ARG A 63 19.76 9.94 -0.07
N GLU A 64 19.09 10.90 -0.71
CA GLU A 64 19.14 12.31 -0.32
C GLU A 64 18.61 12.54 1.10
N ARG A 65 17.62 11.76 1.55
CA ARG A 65 17.11 11.83 2.92
C ARG A 65 18.02 11.20 3.98
N ARG A 66 19.10 10.50 3.61
CA ARG A 66 20.06 9.88 4.55
C ARG A 66 21.28 10.74 4.88
N THR A 67 21.43 11.92 4.30
CA THR A 67 22.47 12.85 4.75
C THR A 67 21.97 13.66 5.95
N CYS A 68 22.27 13.20 7.16
CA CYS A 68 22.35 14.11 8.29
C CYS A 68 23.63 14.96 8.12
N SER A 69 23.50 16.29 8.06
CA SER A 69 24.63 17.19 8.25
C SER A 69 25.07 17.13 9.71
N GLY A 70 25.87 16.13 10.04
CA GLY A 70 26.47 15.97 11.36
C GLY A 70 27.90 16.50 11.39
N HIS A 71 28.03 17.74 11.88
CA HIS A 71 29.23 18.46 12.31
C HIS A 71 30.34 18.70 11.27
#